data_AF-A0A0G0T8P7-F1
#
_entry.id   AF-A0A0G0T8P7-F1
#
_cell.length_a   1.000
_cell.length_b   1.000
_cell.length_c   1.000
_cell.angle_alpha   90.00
_cell.angle_beta   90.00
_cell.angle_gamma   90.00
#
_symmetry.space_group_name_H-M   'P 1'
#
loop_
_entity.id
_entity.type
_entity.pdbx_description
1 polymer ?
#
loop_
_entity_poly.entity_id
_entity_poly.type
_entity_poly.pdbx_seq_one_letter_code
_entity_poly.pdbx_strand_id
1 'polypeptide(L)'
;MNNFTQILSEVFEVFSIKEPFLSLKESNYFLLDKFNILKILKLEEKENIPVQLDKLRTLVNNLDYHLLRLNHLGVGYLVKDIDREILKYKESIDPEKYEIVSEQSDDPSVGWYFIKELNKDLPMFEISLSKKFFPRWTPHFQIDFDTDLTIQELSYYMNVLGSNFFDWRLDIPNYGVVVVMGVLGVVDGITIRLGLGTSLRKSIKRRKI
;
A
#
# COMPACT_ATOMS: atom_id res chain seq x y z
N MET A 1 22.23 5.57 1.36
CA MET A 1 20.87 5.01 1.44
C MET A 1 20.69 4.08 0.24
N ASN A 2 20.08 2.88 0.39
CA ASN A 2 19.81 2.03 -0.78
C ASN A 2 18.73 2.67 -1.67
N ASN A 3 18.70 2.28 -2.96
CA ASN A 3 17.82 2.89 -3.96
C ASN A 3 16.35 2.83 -3.54
N PHE A 4 15.86 1.68 -3.09
CA PHE A 4 14.49 1.54 -2.61
C PHE A 4 14.14 2.53 -1.50
N THR A 5 14.99 2.64 -0.46
CA THR A 5 14.71 3.52 0.69
C THR A 5 14.76 4.99 0.27
N GLN A 6 15.67 5.34 -0.64
CA GLN A 6 15.74 6.68 -1.18
C GLN A 6 14.47 7.04 -1.93
N ILE A 7 14.06 6.22 -2.91
CA ILE A 7 12.85 6.46 -3.70
C ILE A 7 11.62 6.49 -2.82
N LEU A 8 11.51 5.59 -1.84
CA LEU A 8 10.37 5.59 -0.92
C LEU A 8 10.34 6.85 -0.05
N SER A 9 11.50 7.36 0.40
CA SER A 9 11.59 8.63 1.13
C SER A 9 11.11 9.81 0.28
N GLU A 10 11.53 9.86 -0.99
CA GLU A 10 11.11 10.89 -1.93
C GLU A 10 9.61 10.80 -2.23
N VAL A 11 9.05 9.60 -2.40
CA VAL A 11 7.60 9.40 -2.55
C VAL A 11 6.84 9.86 -1.29
N PHE A 12 7.32 9.53 -0.10
CA PHE A 12 6.70 9.96 1.15
C PHE A 12 6.73 11.48 1.31
N GLU A 13 7.81 12.13 0.90
CA GLU A 13 7.90 13.59 0.85
C GLU A 13 6.85 14.18 -0.09
N VAL A 14 6.73 13.65 -1.32
CA VAL A 14 5.75 14.11 -2.31
C VAL A 14 4.31 14.04 -1.78
N PHE A 15 3.97 12.97 -1.07
CA PHE A 15 2.64 12.79 -0.48
C PHE A 15 2.51 13.37 0.95
N SER A 16 3.57 13.97 1.51
CA SER A 16 3.61 14.44 2.90
C SER A 16 3.23 13.38 3.95
N ILE A 17 3.62 12.13 3.71
CA ILE A 17 3.29 10.98 4.56
C ILE A 17 4.11 11.04 5.87
N LYS A 18 3.43 10.97 7.01
CA LYS A 18 4.03 10.88 8.36
C LYS A 18 3.32 9.79 9.15
N GLU A 19 3.95 8.65 9.32
CA GLU A 19 3.24 7.45 9.81
C GLU A 19 3.85 6.82 11.07
N PRO A 20 3.02 6.42 12.05
CA PRO A 20 3.50 5.89 13.32
C PRO A 20 4.03 4.46 13.18
N PHE A 21 3.66 3.74 12.11
CA PHE A 21 4.05 2.34 11.93
C PHE A 21 5.48 2.18 11.40
N LEU A 22 5.99 3.17 10.67
CA LEU A 22 7.28 3.07 9.98
C LEU A 22 8.29 4.07 10.56
N SER A 23 9.47 3.56 10.89
CA SER A 23 10.61 4.39 11.26
C SER A 23 11.77 4.19 10.29
N LEU A 24 12.43 5.28 9.92
CA LEU A 24 13.67 5.24 9.12
C LEU A 24 14.86 5.10 10.07
N LYS A 25 15.60 3.99 9.99
CA LYS A 25 16.83 3.73 10.76
C LYS A 25 17.90 3.16 9.84
N GLU A 26 19.11 3.71 9.91
CA GLU A 26 20.28 3.19 9.17
C GLU A 26 19.99 2.96 7.67
N SER A 27 19.29 3.90 7.00
CA SER A 27 18.86 3.76 5.61
C SER A 27 17.89 2.59 5.32
N ASN A 28 17.10 2.14 6.31
CA ASN A 28 16.07 1.12 6.16
C ASN A 28 14.77 1.58 6.82
N TYR A 29 13.64 1.18 6.25
CA TYR A 29 12.35 1.30 6.93
C TYR A 29 12.10 0.10 7.84
N PHE A 30 11.68 0.38 9.08
CA PHE A 30 11.29 -0.59 10.08
C PHE A 30 9.81 -0.44 10.41
N LEU A 31 9.05 -1.52 10.26
CA LEU A 31 7.70 -1.62 10.77
C LEU A 31 7.72 -1.93 12.27
N LEU A 32 7.02 -1.11 13.05
CA LEU A 32 6.93 -1.19 14.52
C LEU A 32 8.30 -1.24 15.20
N ASP A 33 9.29 -0.54 14.63
CA ASP A 33 10.70 -0.55 15.08
C ASP A 33 11.39 -1.94 15.13
N LYS A 34 10.74 -2.99 14.63
CA LYS A 34 11.18 -4.39 14.76
C LYS A 34 11.45 -5.05 13.42
N PHE A 35 10.60 -4.78 12.43
CA PHE A 35 10.58 -5.51 11.17
C PHE A 35 11.22 -4.71 10.05
N ASN A 36 12.43 -5.08 9.64
CA ASN A 36 13.08 -4.45 8.50
C ASN A 36 12.34 -4.80 7.19
N ILE A 37 11.71 -3.81 6.57
CA ILE A 37 10.89 -3.96 5.37
C ILE A 37 11.70 -4.50 4.19
N LEU A 38 12.94 -4.05 4.01
CA LEU A 38 13.80 -4.53 2.92
C LEU A 38 14.15 -6.01 3.05
N LYS A 39 14.40 -6.46 4.29
CA LYS A 39 14.65 -7.88 4.56
C LYS A 39 13.42 -8.73 4.30
N ILE A 40 12.23 -8.22 4.61
CA ILE A 40 10.96 -8.88 4.35
C ILE A 40 10.72 -9.05 2.84
N LEU A 41 10.93 -7.97 2.08
CA LEU A 41 10.68 -7.94 0.65
C LEU A 41 11.74 -8.69 -0.18
N LYS A 42 12.89 -9.02 0.42
CA LYS A 42 14.01 -9.76 -0.19
C LYS A 42 14.43 -9.14 -1.53
N LEU A 43 15.09 -7.98 -1.45
CA LEU A 43 15.65 -7.29 -2.62
C LEU A 43 16.35 -8.26 -3.57
N GLU A 44 15.97 -8.20 -4.84
CA GLU A 44 16.63 -8.92 -5.93
C GLU A 44 17.02 -7.88 -6.97
N GLU A 45 18.31 -7.81 -7.32
CA GLU A 45 18.74 -6.93 -8.42
C GLU A 45 18.04 -7.35 -9.71
N LYS A 46 17.10 -6.50 -10.16
CA LYS A 46 16.25 -6.70 -11.32
C LYS A 46 16.12 -5.39 -12.09
N GLU A 47 15.51 -5.48 -13.27
CA GLU A 47 15.18 -4.32 -14.08
C GLU A 47 14.39 -3.30 -13.27
N ASN A 48 14.89 -2.06 -13.24
CA ASN A 48 14.27 -0.95 -12.55
C ASN A 48 13.34 -0.20 -13.51
N ILE A 49 12.11 0.03 -13.08
CA ILE A 49 11.19 0.97 -13.72
C ILE A 49 11.21 2.24 -12.87
N PRO A 50 11.78 3.34 -13.36
CA PRO A 50 11.98 4.54 -12.55
C PRO A 50 10.64 5.15 -12.12
N VAL A 51 10.58 5.57 -10.86
CA VAL A 51 9.45 6.35 -10.35
C VAL A 51 9.54 7.77 -10.92
N GLN A 52 8.53 8.18 -11.67
CA GLN A 52 8.49 9.50 -12.33
C GLN A 52 8.07 10.59 -11.32
N LEU A 53 8.98 10.97 -10.42
CA LEU A 53 8.69 11.85 -9.29
C LEU A 53 8.14 13.23 -9.68
N ASP A 54 8.61 13.83 -10.76
CA ASP A 54 8.08 15.14 -11.21
C ASP A 54 6.61 15.04 -11.64
N LYS A 55 6.25 13.94 -12.30
CA LYS A 55 4.87 13.65 -12.67
C LYS A 55 4.02 13.33 -11.46
N LEU A 56 4.60 12.66 -10.46
CA LEU A 56 3.94 12.40 -9.18
C LEU A 56 3.66 13.69 -8.40
N ARG A 57 4.62 14.62 -8.35
CA ARG A 57 4.42 15.96 -7.75
C ARG A 57 3.32 16.73 -8.47
N THR A 58 3.33 16.70 -9.80
CA THR A 58 2.26 17.31 -10.62
C THR A 58 0.91 16.68 -10.31
N LEU A 59 0.85 15.35 -10.16
CA LEU A 59 -0.37 14.65 -9.81
C LEU A 59 -0.89 15.07 -8.44
N VAL A 60 -0.05 15.07 -7.41
CA VAL A 60 -0.46 15.44 -6.04
C VAL A 60 -0.98 16.86 -5.99
N ASN A 61 -0.32 17.81 -6.68
CA ASN A 61 -0.81 19.18 -6.78
C ASN A 61 -2.19 19.27 -7.43
N ASN A 62 -2.46 18.43 -8.44
CA ASN A 62 -3.78 18.38 -9.09
C ASN A 62 -4.85 17.70 -8.21
N LEU A 63 -4.43 16.83 -7.28
CA LEU A 63 -5.33 16.11 -6.38
C LEU A 63 -5.46 16.74 -4.99
N ASP A 64 -4.79 17.86 -4.69
CA ASP A 64 -4.60 18.35 -3.31
C ASP A 64 -5.91 18.44 -2.51
N TYR A 65 -6.98 18.98 -3.12
CA TYR A 65 -8.30 19.08 -2.47
C TYR A 65 -9.14 17.80 -2.50
N HIS A 66 -8.69 16.79 -3.25
CA HIS A 66 -9.39 15.53 -3.48
C HIS A 66 -8.78 14.35 -2.71
N LEU A 67 -7.51 14.45 -2.28
CA LEU A 67 -6.89 13.49 -1.37
C LEU A 67 -7.40 13.71 0.04
N LEU A 68 -8.15 12.75 0.55
CA LEU A 68 -8.84 12.92 1.83
C LEU A 68 -7.99 12.45 3.00
N ARG A 69 -7.32 11.31 2.82
CA ARG A 69 -6.49 10.67 3.83
C ARG A 69 -5.68 9.54 3.21
N LEU A 70 -4.53 9.26 3.82
CA LEU A 70 -3.86 7.98 3.67
C LEU A 70 -4.77 6.89 4.28
N ASN A 71 -5.06 5.86 3.50
CA ASN A 71 -5.83 4.70 3.94
C ASN A 71 -4.90 3.70 4.62
N HIS A 72 -3.92 3.19 3.88
CA HIS A 72 -2.91 2.33 4.45
C HIS A 72 -1.61 2.40 3.65
N LEU A 73 -0.53 2.09 4.34
CA LEU A 73 0.70 1.61 3.70
C LEU A 73 0.68 0.09 3.74
N GLY A 74 1.38 -0.58 2.85
CA GLY A 74 1.37 -2.04 2.84
C GLY A 74 2.60 -2.66 2.22
N VAL A 75 2.83 -3.92 2.55
CA VAL A 75 3.82 -4.76 1.88
C VAL A 75 3.21 -6.09 1.49
N GLY A 76 3.57 -6.58 0.30
CA GLY A 76 3.24 -7.93 -0.12
C GLY A 76 4.47 -8.74 -0.46
N TYR A 77 4.52 -9.98 0.03
CA TYR A 77 5.67 -10.86 -0.16
C TYR A 77 5.33 -12.35 -0.01
N LEU A 78 6.29 -13.19 -0.42
CA LEU A 78 6.16 -14.63 -0.38
C LEU A 78 6.60 -15.24 0.94
N VAL A 79 5.76 -16.14 1.45
CA VAL A 79 6.01 -16.89 2.68
C VAL A 79 5.72 -18.38 2.48
N LYS A 80 6.47 -19.22 3.20
CA LYS A 80 6.22 -20.66 3.21
C LYS A 80 4.95 -21.01 3.99
N ASP A 81 4.71 -20.26 5.07
CA ASP A 81 3.64 -20.49 6.02
C ASP A 81 3.08 -19.14 6.47
N ILE A 82 1.83 -18.88 6.09
CA ILE A 82 1.13 -17.62 6.38
C ILE A 82 0.83 -17.52 7.87
N ASP A 83 0.36 -18.61 8.49
CA ASP A 83 -0.04 -18.63 9.90
C ASP A 83 1.16 -18.41 10.81
N ARG A 84 2.29 -19.04 10.47
CA ARG A 84 3.55 -18.81 11.18
C ARG A 84 4.08 -17.40 10.98
N GLU A 85 3.95 -16.83 9.78
CA GLU A 85 4.43 -15.46 9.54
C GLU A 85 3.59 -14.45 10.33
N ILE A 86 2.26 -14.55 10.28
CA ILE A 86 1.38 -13.62 11.00
C ILE A 86 1.53 -13.73 12.52
N LEU A 87 1.84 -14.93 13.04
CA LEU A 87 2.13 -15.12 14.46
C LEU A 87 3.31 -14.25 14.93
N LYS A 88 4.36 -14.10 14.13
CA LYS A 88 5.51 -13.23 14.47
C LYS A 88 5.08 -11.78 14.68
N TYR A 89 4.18 -11.28 13.84
CA TYR A 89 3.63 -9.94 13.98
C TYR A 89 2.76 -9.82 15.24
N LYS A 90 1.89 -10.80 15.49
CA LYS A 90 1.04 -10.86 16.70
C LYS A 90 1.86 -10.86 17.99
N GLU A 91 2.96 -11.60 18.03
CA GLU A 91 3.89 -11.64 19.17
C GLU A 91 4.70 -10.35 19.33
N SER A 92 4.79 -9.53 18.27
CA SER A 92 5.61 -8.33 18.26
C SER A 92 4.83 -7.03 18.47
N ILE A 93 3.52 -7.03 18.29
CA ILE A 93 2.70 -5.86 18.57
C ILE A 93 2.51 -5.66 20.08
N ASP A 94 2.39 -4.40 20.48
CA ASP A 94 1.91 -4.04 21.82
C ASP A 94 0.38 -4.14 21.82
N PRO A 95 -0.23 -5.13 22.52
CA PRO A 95 -1.68 -5.33 22.48
C PRO A 95 -2.47 -4.20 23.16
N GLU A 96 -1.81 -3.31 23.92
CA GLU A 96 -2.44 -2.10 24.47
C GLU A 96 -2.47 -0.95 23.45
N LYS A 97 -1.73 -1.07 22.34
CA LYS A 97 -1.63 -0.03 21.32
C LYS A 97 -2.11 -0.46 19.94
N TYR A 98 -2.01 -1.75 19.60
CA TYR A 98 -2.28 -2.23 18.26
C TYR A 98 -3.12 -3.50 18.26
N GLU A 99 -3.90 -3.67 17.21
CA GLU A 99 -4.60 -4.91 16.86
C GLU A 99 -4.21 -5.36 15.44
N ILE A 100 -4.28 -6.68 15.20
CA ILE A 100 -4.17 -7.24 13.85
C ILE A 100 -5.52 -7.80 13.46
N VAL A 101 -6.11 -7.23 12.42
CA VAL A 101 -7.34 -7.72 11.79
C VAL A 101 -7.02 -8.38 10.46
N SER A 102 -7.90 -9.25 9.99
CA SER A 102 -7.76 -9.94 8.71
C SER A 102 -8.96 -9.71 7.81
N GLU A 103 -8.73 -9.60 6.52
CA GLU A 103 -9.77 -9.70 5.49
C GLU A 103 -9.69 -11.06 4.80
N GLN A 104 -10.85 -11.61 4.47
CA GLN A 104 -10.93 -12.90 3.79
C GLN A 104 -10.51 -12.73 2.33
N SER A 105 -9.55 -13.55 1.89
CA SER A 105 -9.24 -13.73 0.47
C SER A 105 -10.06 -14.88 -0.10
N ASP A 106 -10.42 -14.78 -1.37
CA ASP A 106 -11.04 -15.89 -2.11
C ASP A 106 -10.02 -17.01 -2.43
N ASP A 107 -8.72 -16.72 -2.33
CA ASP A 107 -7.65 -17.71 -2.52
C ASP A 107 -7.04 -18.10 -1.15
N PRO A 108 -7.13 -19.37 -0.72
CA PRO A 108 -6.57 -19.83 0.56
C PRO A 108 -5.03 -19.79 0.60
N SER A 109 -4.36 -19.53 -0.53
CA SER A 109 -2.93 -19.31 -0.61
C SER A 109 -2.51 -17.84 -0.40
N VAL A 110 -3.48 -16.97 -0.12
CA VAL A 110 -3.30 -15.53 0.13
C VAL A 110 -3.95 -15.15 1.46
N GLY A 111 -3.28 -14.30 2.24
CA GLY A 111 -3.82 -13.75 3.48
C GLY A 111 -3.59 -12.24 3.53
N TRP A 112 -4.64 -11.48 3.81
CA TRP A 112 -4.59 -10.02 3.96
C TRP A 112 -4.79 -9.66 5.42
N TYR A 113 -3.79 -9.03 6.00
CA TYR A 113 -3.79 -8.63 7.41
C TYR A 113 -3.50 -7.15 7.54
N PHE A 114 -4.07 -6.50 8.54
CA PHE A 114 -3.91 -5.08 8.79
C PHE A 114 -3.52 -4.86 10.25
N ILE A 115 -2.36 -4.23 10.46
CA ILE A 115 -1.97 -3.69 11.76
C ILE A 115 -2.66 -2.33 11.92
N LYS A 116 -3.45 -2.20 12.98
CA LYS A 116 -4.22 -1.00 13.28
C LYS A 116 -3.89 -0.52 14.69
N GLU A 117 -3.77 0.80 14.87
CA GLU A 117 -3.62 1.40 16.19
C GLU A 117 -4.99 1.47 16.89
N LEU A 118 -5.03 1.07 18.16
CA LEU A 118 -6.25 1.13 18.97
C LEU A 118 -6.67 2.59 19.12
N ASN A 119 -7.97 2.85 18.97
CA ASN A 119 -8.59 4.19 19.03
C ASN A 119 -8.24 5.14 17.88
N LYS A 120 -7.57 4.67 16.83
CA LYS A 120 -7.46 5.41 15.57
C LYS A 120 -8.16 4.64 14.46
N ASP A 121 -8.93 5.37 13.65
CA ASP A 121 -9.65 4.75 12.55
C ASP A 121 -8.75 4.42 11.37
N LEU A 122 -7.70 5.22 11.16
CA LEU A 122 -6.73 5.13 10.07
C LEU A 122 -5.51 6.03 10.36
N PRO A 123 -4.39 5.82 9.64
CA PRO A 123 -4.16 4.76 8.65
C PRO A 123 -3.78 3.41 9.28
N MET A 124 -3.84 2.35 8.48
CA MET A 124 -3.41 0.99 8.86
C MET A 124 -2.13 0.61 8.12
N PHE A 125 -1.48 -0.47 8.56
CA PHE A 125 -0.41 -1.10 7.81
C PHE A 125 -0.83 -2.49 7.31
N GLU A 126 -0.93 -2.66 5.99
CA GLU A 126 -1.28 -3.92 5.33
C GLU A 126 -0.08 -4.87 5.22
N ILE A 127 -0.34 -6.14 5.49
CA ILE A 127 0.58 -7.26 5.26
C ILE A 127 -0.15 -8.26 4.37
N SER A 128 0.24 -8.28 3.09
CA SER A 128 -0.28 -9.19 2.07
C SER A 128 0.66 -10.39 1.93
N LEU A 129 0.24 -11.55 2.43
CA LEU A 129 1.04 -12.76 2.46
C LEU A 129 0.59 -13.71 1.36
N SER A 130 1.53 -14.29 0.60
CA SER A 130 1.20 -15.33 -0.36
C SER A 130 2.15 -16.52 -0.30
N LYS A 131 1.60 -17.73 -0.52
CA LYS A 131 2.36 -18.97 -0.70
C LYS A 131 2.85 -19.19 -2.13
N LYS A 132 2.38 -18.39 -3.10
CA LYS A 132 2.68 -18.55 -4.53
C LYS A 132 3.09 -17.22 -5.14
N PHE A 133 4.00 -17.25 -6.12
CA PHE A 133 4.40 -16.04 -6.82
C PHE A 133 3.26 -15.51 -7.68
N PHE A 134 2.85 -14.27 -7.41
CA PHE A 134 1.95 -13.51 -8.25
C PHE A 134 2.71 -12.29 -8.76
N PRO A 135 3.08 -12.23 -10.06
CA PRO A 135 3.94 -11.17 -10.59
C PRO A 135 3.45 -9.75 -10.29
N ARG A 136 2.13 -9.56 -10.18
CA ARG A 136 1.53 -8.25 -9.86
C ARG A 136 1.51 -7.95 -8.37
N TRP A 137 1.50 -8.96 -7.50
CA TRP A 137 1.22 -8.80 -6.08
C TRP A 137 2.42 -9.12 -5.18
N THR A 138 3.56 -9.56 -5.72
CA THR A 138 4.72 -9.92 -4.91
C THR A 138 6.03 -9.80 -5.70
N PRO A 139 7.11 -9.25 -5.12
CA PRO A 139 7.15 -8.41 -3.91
C PRO A 139 6.73 -6.97 -4.21
N HIS A 140 6.03 -6.30 -3.29
CA HIS A 140 5.60 -4.91 -3.49
C HIS A 140 5.52 -4.10 -2.19
N PHE A 141 5.55 -2.77 -2.34
CA PHE A 141 5.18 -1.79 -1.34
C PHE A 141 3.98 -0.98 -1.86
N GLN A 142 2.92 -0.86 -1.06
CA GLN A 142 1.66 -0.22 -1.43
C GLN A 142 1.46 1.07 -0.63
N ILE A 143 0.98 2.09 -1.32
CA ILE A 143 0.53 3.35 -0.75
C ILE A 143 -0.90 3.56 -1.23
N ASP A 144 -1.87 3.58 -0.33
CA ASP A 144 -3.29 3.70 -0.68
C ASP A 144 -3.91 4.94 -0.04
N PHE A 145 -4.58 5.77 -0.85
CA PHE A 145 -5.30 6.96 -0.41
C PHE A 145 -6.79 6.84 -0.69
N ASP A 146 -7.63 7.41 0.18
CA ASP A 146 -9.04 7.63 -0.14
C ASP A 146 -9.21 8.98 -0.83
N THR A 147 -10.04 9.03 -1.87
CA THR A 147 -10.42 10.26 -2.59
C THR A 147 -11.92 10.49 -2.55
N ASP A 148 -12.37 11.71 -2.89
CA ASP A 148 -13.79 12.01 -3.13
C ASP A 148 -14.19 11.94 -4.61
N LEU A 149 -13.30 11.42 -5.45
CA LEU A 149 -13.46 11.35 -6.90
C LEU A 149 -14.11 10.04 -7.36
N THR A 150 -14.82 10.12 -8.48
CA THR A 150 -15.27 8.97 -9.25
C THR A 150 -14.10 8.31 -10.00
N ILE A 151 -14.31 7.09 -10.52
CA ILE A 151 -13.29 6.43 -11.34
C ILE A 151 -12.99 7.21 -12.64
N GLN A 152 -13.98 7.86 -13.24
CA GLN A 152 -13.78 8.66 -14.45
C GLN A 152 -12.89 9.87 -14.17
N GLU A 153 -13.12 10.57 -13.06
CA GLU A 153 -12.29 11.71 -12.65
C GLU A 153 -10.87 11.27 -12.26
N LEU A 154 -10.74 10.17 -11.52
CA LEU A 154 -9.42 9.61 -11.22
C LEU A 154 -8.64 9.27 -12.49
N SER A 155 -9.30 8.66 -13.48
CA SER A 155 -8.67 8.33 -14.77
C SER A 155 -8.20 9.59 -15.50
N TYR A 156 -8.96 10.68 -15.43
CA TYR A 156 -8.57 11.97 -16.00
C TYR A 156 -7.28 12.50 -15.34
N TYR A 157 -7.21 12.54 -14.01
CA TYR A 157 -6.02 13.02 -13.30
C TYR A 157 -4.81 12.11 -13.48
N MET A 158 -5.01 10.79 -13.56
CA MET A 158 -3.92 9.82 -13.75
C MET A 158 -3.26 9.89 -15.12
N ASN A 159 -3.86 10.54 -16.12
CA ASN A 159 -3.25 10.70 -17.44
C ASN A 159 -1.87 11.37 -17.39
N VAL A 160 -1.59 12.15 -16.34
CA VAL A 160 -0.25 12.69 -16.06
C VAL A 160 0.78 11.56 -15.95
N LEU A 161 0.44 10.47 -15.26
CA LEU A 161 1.29 9.27 -15.14
C LEU A 161 1.21 8.35 -16.37
N GLY A 162 0.15 8.48 -17.17
CA GLY A 162 -0.06 7.79 -18.44
C GLY A 162 -1.50 7.32 -18.61
N SER A 163 -1.96 7.18 -19.86
CA SER A 163 -3.38 6.90 -20.18
C SER A 163 -3.88 5.54 -19.70
N ASN A 164 -2.97 4.61 -19.39
CA ASN A 164 -3.28 3.27 -18.88
C ASN A 164 -2.55 3.02 -17.55
N PHE A 165 -2.40 4.06 -16.72
CA PHE A 165 -1.69 3.95 -15.45
C PHE A 165 -2.29 2.88 -14.53
N PHE A 166 -3.62 2.79 -14.46
CA PHE A 166 -4.29 1.80 -13.63
C PHE A 166 -4.18 0.39 -14.24
N ASP A 167 -3.57 -0.53 -13.50
CA ASP A 167 -3.36 -1.93 -13.90
C ASP A 167 -4.33 -2.90 -13.20
N TRP A 168 -5.03 -2.42 -12.17
CA TRP A 168 -5.98 -3.18 -11.39
C TRP A 168 -7.11 -2.32 -10.81
N ARG A 169 -8.27 -2.95 -10.59
CA ARG A 169 -9.45 -2.32 -9.98
C ARG A 169 -10.21 -3.30 -9.10
N LEU A 170 -10.72 -2.81 -7.96
CA LEU A 170 -11.73 -3.51 -7.16
C LEU A 170 -13.11 -3.01 -7.56
N ASP A 171 -13.87 -3.87 -8.23
CA ASP A 171 -15.25 -3.61 -8.63
C ASP A 171 -16.19 -4.47 -7.80
N ILE A 172 -17.13 -3.84 -7.11
CA ILE A 172 -18.13 -4.54 -6.32
C ILE A 172 -19.41 -4.67 -7.16
N PRO A 173 -19.93 -5.90 -7.38
CA PRO A 173 -21.14 -6.11 -8.16
C PRO A 173 -22.31 -5.23 -7.71
N ASN A 174 -22.97 -4.57 -8.66
CA ASN A 174 -24.09 -3.64 -8.44
C ASN A 174 -23.75 -2.42 -7.55
N TYR A 175 -22.47 -2.11 -7.39
CA TYR A 175 -22.01 -0.98 -6.59
C TYR A 175 -21.01 -0.11 -7.36
N GLY A 176 -20.06 -0.75 -8.05
CA GLY A 176 -19.07 -0.10 -8.91
C GLY A 176 -17.64 -0.16 -8.36
N VAL A 177 -16.76 0.56 -9.04
CA VAL A 177 -15.32 0.57 -8.76
C VAL A 177 -15.03 1.40 -7.52
N VAL A 178 -14.49 0.74 -6.50
CA VAL A 178 -14.23 1.33 -5.18
C VAL A 178 -12.76 1.62 -4.94
N VAL A 179 -11.89 0.97 -5.70
CA VAL A 179 -10.44 1.14 -5.65
C VAL A 179 -9.88 0.93 -7.03
N VAL A 180 -8.90 1.75 -7.39
CA VAL A 180 -8.01 1.50 -8.53
C VAL A 180 -6.58 1.61 -8.09
N MET A 181 -5.71 0.87 -8.79
CA MET A 181 -4.31 0.78 -8.45
C MET A 181 -3.47 0.83 -9.71
N GLY A 182 -2.32 1.48 -9.60
CA GLY A 182 -1.30 1.51 -10.65
C GLY A 182 0.09 1.34 -10.07
N VAL A 183 1.06 1.15 -10.96
CA VAL A 183 2.48 0.96 -10.63
C VAL A 183 3.20 2.29 -10.80
N LEU A 184 3.75 2.84 -9.71
CA LEU A 184 4.60 4.04 -9.76
C LEU A 184 5.99 3.73 -10.32
N GLY A 185 6.50 2.53 -10.03
CA GLY A 185 7.81 2.06 -10.49
C GLY A 185 8.17 0.72 -9.88
N VAL A 186 9.34 0.21 -10.27
CA VAL A 186 9.95 -1.01 -9.74
C VAL A 186 11.38 -0.66 -9.37
N VAL A 187 11.74 -0.88 -8.12
CA VAL A 187 13.08 -0.58 -7.58
C VAL A 187 13.60 -1.83 -6.89
N ASP A 188 14.75 -2.33 -7.35
CA ASP A 188 15.44 -3.49 -6.79
C ASP A 188 14.51 -4.71 -6.67
N GLY A 189 13.71 -4.93 -7.72
CA GLY A 189 12.75 -6.02 -7.82
C GLY A 189 11.44 -5.83 -7.03
N ILE A 190 11.28 -4.72 -6.30
CA ILE A 190 10.09 -4.39 -5.52
C ILE A 190 9.21 -3.42 -6.32
N THR A 191 7.94 -3.79 -6.51
CA THR A 191 6.95 -2.90 -7.14
C THR A 191 6.46 -1.87 -6.15
N ILE A 192 6.49 -0.57 -6.49
CA ILE A 192 5.86 0.49 -5.70
C ILE A 192 4.50 0.80 -6.30
N ARG A 193 3.43 0.59 -5.53
CA ARG A 193 2.03 0.72 -5.97
C ARG A 193 1.36 1.93 -5.36
N LEU A 194 0.54 2.60 -6.17
CA LEU A 194 -0.38 3.66 -5.72
C LEU A 194 -1.81 3.16 -5.88
N GLY A 195 -2.50 2.98 -4.76
CA GLY A 195 -3.93 2.75 -4.68
C GLY A 195 -4.69 4.06 -4.46
N LEU A 196 -5.80 4.23 -5.16
CA LEU A 196 -6.74 5.34 -4.99
C LEU A 196 -8.14 4.77 -4.81
N GLY A 197 -8.65 4.90 -3.58
CA GLY A 197 -10.04 4.67 -3.24
C GLY A 197 -10.94 5.74 -3.87
N THR A 198 -12.01 5.31 -4.53
CA THR A 198 -13.00 6.23 -5.11
C THR A 198 -13.94 6.76 -4.02
N SER A 199 -14.78 7.73 -4.38
CA SER A 199 -15.87 8.24 -3.54
C SER A 199 -16.81 7.15 -3.00
N LEU A 200 -16.93 6.01 -3.71
CA LEU A 200 -17.74 4.87 -3.29
C LEU A 200 -17.15 4.12 -2.09
N ARG A 201 -15.83 4.14 -1.89
CA ARG A 201 -15.18 3.42 -0.78
C ARG A 201 -15.66 3.90 0.59
N LYS A 202 -15.92 5.22 0.73
CA LYS A 202 -16.48 5.82 1.96
C LYS A 202 -17.80 5.18 2.36
N SER A 203 -18.65 4.87 1.38
CA SER A 203 -19.99 4.33 1.62
C SER A 203 -20.01 2.84 1.98
N ILE A 204 -18.93 2.09 1.74
CA ILE A 204 -18.80 0.71 2.22
C ILE A 204 -18.64 0.69 3.74
N LYS A 205 -17.79 1.56 4.30
CA LYS A 205 -17.59 1.65 5.76
C LYS A 205 -18.88 1.97 6.52
N ARG A 206 -19.83 2.68 5.90
CA ARG A 206 -21.15 3.00 6.49
C ARG A 206 -22.18 1.87 6.41
N ARG A 207 -21.95 0.83 5.61
CA ARG A 207 -22.89 -0.31 5.45
C ARG A 207 -22.53 -1.54 6.29
N LYS A 208 -21.43 -1.49 7.06
CA LYS A 208 -21.13 -2.46 8.13
C LYS A 208 -21.38 -1.77 9.48
N ILE A 209 -22.66 -1.60 9.84
CA ILE A 209 -23.15 -1.41 11.22
C ILE A 209 -24.29 -2.42 11.40
#